data_AF-Q10ZT7-F1
#
_entry.id   AF-Q10ZT7-F1
#
_cell.length_a   1.000
_cell.length_b   1.000
_cell.length_c   1.000
_cell.angle_alpha   90.00
_cell.angle_beta   90.00
_cell.angle_gamma   90.00
#
_symmetry.space_group_name_H-M   'P 1'
#
loop_
_entity.id
_entity.type
_entity.pdbx_description
1 polymer ?
#
loop_
_entity_poly.entity_id
_entity_poly.type
_entity_poly.pdbx_seq_one_letter_code
_entity_poly.pdbx_strand_id
1 'polypeptide(L)'
;MNETISNKNVTTVRQEPPLVCFIGTLRALDLTYSHLIEKVIQPLNADLLFCVSRIDANDETLINRFKDCNIVDVYLYEEAKDNYQDFLDNFFNKLSSKEQNKWHEYFKIEGNWLGGIKERRGSGFHLNFNYFKLLKRLQNIKKNGFEYQRYIITRTDFFWMLEHPSLNLLDPKLIWIPTGENYNGYNDRHAVCSEQNISHYLNLLEFMLNFQAFEYIYNNVDENNLSHERHLKSHLDYCGVEVSTFNNIAYLTGNQQTFTNWASVKLKCIDGVEYAYKYENELLSCLENVKKFNIDGN
;
A
#
# COMPACT_ATOMS: atom_id res chain seq x y z
N MET A 1 -2.99 -54.13 24.09
CA MET A 1 -3.46 -52.76 23.84
C MET A 1 -2.25 -51.94 23.41
N ASN A 2 -2.03 -51.81 22.11
CA ASN A 2 -1.06 -50.90 21.52
C ASN A 2 -1.86 -50.03 20.55
N GLU A 3 -2.07 -48.77 20.90
CA GLU A 3 -2.66 -47.78 19.99
C GLU A 3 -1.57 -47.23 19.08
N THR A 4 -1.70 -47.55 17.80
CA THR A 4 -0.85 -47.02 16.74
C THR A 4 -1.33 -45.60 16.41
N ILE A 5 -0.52 -44.60 16.76
CA ILE A 5 -0.76 -43.20 16.37
C ILE A 5 -0.57 -43.09 14.86
N SER A 6 -1.66 -42.76 14.16
CA SER A 6 -1.70 -42.46 12.74
C SER A 6 -0.97 -41.14 12.48
N ASN A 7 0.21 -41.21 11.85
CA ASN A 7 0.88 -40.06 11.26
C ASN A 7 0.03 -39.53 10.10
N LYS A 8 -0.65 -38.40 10.33
CA LYS A 8 -1.22 -37.60 9.26
C LYS A 8 -0.04 -36.97 8.49
N ASN A 9 0.19 -37.48 7.28
CA ASN A 9 0.99 -36.80 6.27
C ASN A 9 0.35 -35.44 5.98
N VAL A 10 0.89 -34.39 6.59
CA VAL A 10 0.62 -33.01 6.19
C VAL A 10 1.38 -32.82 4.88
N THR A 11 0.69 -33.06 3.76
CA THR A 11 1.16 -32.66 2.44
C THR A 11 1.27 -31.14 2.47
N THR A 12 2.50 -30.61 2.59
CA THR A 12 2.78 -29.19 2.41
C THR A 12 2.39 -28.82 0.98
N VAL A 13 1.18 -28.30 0.82
CA VAL A 13 0.74 -27.63 -0.41
C VAL A 13 1.71 -26.47 -0.59
N ARG A 14 2.55 -26.55 -1.63
CA ARG A 14 3.45 -25.46 -1.98
C ARG A 14 2.55 -24.29 -2.38
N GLN A 15 2.51 -23.26 -1.55
CA GLN A 15 1.78 -22.05 -1.90
C GLN A 15 2.38 -21.47 -3.17
N GLU A 16 1.53 -21.10 -4.11
CA GLU A 16 1.93 -20.30 -5.26
C GLU A 16 2.57 -19.00 -4.75
N PRO A 17 3.65 -18.53 -5.40
CA PRO A 17 4.33 -17.30 -4.98
C PRO A 17 3.34 -16.12 -5.00
N PRO A 18 3.30 -15.27 -3.97
CA PRO A 18 2.52 -14.04 -4.02
C PRO A 18 3.21 -13.02 -4.93
N LEU A 19 2.45 -12.02 -5.39
CA LEU A 19 3.00 -10.86 -6.09
C LEU A 19 3.19 -9.68 -5.14
N VAL A 20 4.43 -9.24 -4.93
CA VAL A 20 4.76 -7.98 -4.25
C VAL A 20 4.78 -6.85 -5.27
N CYS A 21 3.83 -5.93 -5.10
CA CYS A 21 3.64 -4.74 -5.92
C CYS A 21 4.23 -3.51 -5.21
N PHE A 22 5.34 -3.00 -5.70
CA PHE A 22 5.89 -1.72 -5.27
C PHE A 22 5.13 -0.57 -5.94
N ILE A 23 4.66 0.39 -5.15
CA ILE A 23 3.86 1.53 -5.63
C ILE A 23 4.39 2.89 -5.16
N GLY A 24 4.00 3.94 -5.90
CA GLY A 24 4.38 5.32 -5.63
C GLY A 24 5.77 5.61 -6.17
N THR A 25 6.61 6.28 -5.40
CA THR A 25 7.99 6.63 -5.80
C THR A 25 9.01 5.65 -5.24
N LEU A 26 10.20 5.55 -5.82
CA LEU A 26 11.33 4.76 -5.27
C LEU A 26 12.07 5.44 -4.10
N ARG A 27 11.37 6.24 -3.31
CA ARG A 27 11.94 6.95 -2.15
C ARG A 27 12.57 5.95 -1.18
N ALA A 28 13.76 6.31 -0.68
CA ALA A 28 14.50 5.53 0.33
C ALA A 28 14.86 4.09 -0.07
N LEU A 29 14.68 3.70 -1.34
CA LEU A 29 14.94 2.34 -1.77
C LEU A 29 16.42 1.96 -1.61
N ASP A 30 17.32 2.92 -1.73
CA ASP A 30 18.74 2.77 -1.45
C ASP A 30 19.05 2.29 -0.03
N LEU A 31 18.19 2.66 0.94
CA LEU A 31 18.27 2.30 2.35
C LEU A 31 17.50 1.02 2.70
N THR A 32 16.38 0.76 2.03
CA THR A 32 15.44 -0.30 2.43
C THR A 32 15.55 -1.58 1.60
N TYR A 33 16.21 -1.57 0.43
CA TYR A 33 16.13 -2.70 -0.50
C TYR A 33 16.59 -4.05 0.10
N SER A 34 17.67 -4.08 0.89
CA SER A 34 18.15 -5.32 1.51
C SER A 34 17.12 -5.88 2.48
N HIS A 35 16.50 -5.01 3.29
CA HIS A 35 15.43 -5.41 4.21
C HIS A 35 14.19 -5.89 3.46
N LEU A 36 13.80 -5.24 2.36
CA LEU A 36 12.69 -5.73 1.53
C LEU A 36 12.98 -7.13 0.97
N ILE A 37 14.20 -7.37 0.50
CA ILE A 37 14.61 -8.69 -0.01
C ILE A 37 14.59 -9.72 1.12
N GLU A 38 15.32 -9.47 2.21
CA GLU A 38 15.54 -10.43 3.29
C GLU A 38 14.30 -10.68 4.14
N LYS A 39 13.44 -9.67 4.32
CA LYS A 39 12.32 -9.73 5.26
C LYS A 39 10.96 -9.86 4.59
N VAL A 40 10.82 -9.57 3.30
CA VAL A 40 9.53 -9.69 2.60
C VAL A 40 9.62 -10.66 1.43
N ILE A 41 10.55 -10.43 0.52
CA ILE A 41 10.56 -11.14 -0.77
C ILE A 41 11.03 -12.59 -0.60
N GLN A 42 12.18 -12.82 0.06
CA GLN A 42 12.74 -14.15 0.25
C GLN A 42 11.89 -15.03 1.16
N PRO A 43 11.40 -14.58 2.34
CA PRO A 43 10.58 -15.42 3.21
C PRO A 43 9.26 -15.87 2.56
N LEU A 44 8.74 -15.06 1.63
CA LEU A 44 7.52 -15.36 0.90
C LEU A 44 7.74 -16.04 -0.45
N ASN A 45 9.00 -16.15 -0.89
CA ASN A 45 9.36 -16.56 -2.25
C ASN A 45 8.52 -15.80 -3.30
N ALA A 46 8.47 -14.47 -3.16
CA ALA A 46 7.55 -13.62 -3.91
C ALA A 46 8.07 -13.23 -5.30
N ASP A 47 7.13 -13.09 -6.23
CA ASP A 47 7.34 -12.41 -7.50
C ASP A 47 7.17 -10.90 -7.34
N LEU A 48 7.80 -10.11 -8.19
CA LEU A 48 7.84 -8.65 -8.06
C LEU A 48 7.18 -7.94 -9.24
N LEU A 49 6.44 -6.89 -8.92
CA LEU A 49 5.97 -5.89 -9.87
C LEU A 49 6.32 -4.49 -9.36
N PHE A 50 6.98 -3.70 -10.18
CA PHE A 50 7.22 -2.28 -9.92
C PHE A 50 6.19 -1.46 -10.70
N CYS A 51 5.30 -0.75 -10.02
CA CYS A 51 4.37 0.21 -10.62
C CYS A 51 4.60 1.57 -9.96
N VAL A 52 5.62 2.26 -10.43
CA VAL A 52 6.17 3.42 -9.71
C VAL A 52 6.27 4.65 -10.61
N SER A 53 6.05 5.82 -10.01
CA SER A 53 6.26 7.10 -10.67
C SER A 53 7.76 7.37 -10.78
N ARG A 54 8.22 7.73 -11.98
CA ARG A 54 9.61 8.13 -12.22
C ARG A 54 9.88 9.47 -11.54
N ILE A 55 10.96 9.53 -10.75
CA ILE A 55 11.53 10.75 -10.18
C ILE A 55 12.69 11.22 -11.05
N ASP A 56 13.62 10.31 -11.37
CA ASP A 56 14.80 10.62 -12.15
C ASP A 56 15.38 9.40 -12.88
N ALA A 57 16.45 9.61 -13.65
CA ALA A 57 17.09 8.57 -14.46
C ALA A 57 17.74 7.44 -13.62
N ASN A 58 17.97 7.64 -12.33
CA ASN A 58 18.55 6.63 -11.45
C ASN A 58 17.54 5.58 -10.98
N ASP A 59 16.24 5.79 -11.19
CA ASP A 59 15.21 4.84 -10.75
C ASP A 59 15.43 3.43 -11.33
N GLU A 60 15.84 3.34 -12.60
CA GLU A 60 16.16 2.07 -13.23
C GLU A 60 17.38 1.40 -12.58
N THR A 61 18.36 2.19 -12.13
CA THR A 61 19.52 1.69 -11.38
C THR A 61 19.12 1.17 -10.00
N LEU A 62 18.15 1.81 -9.34
CA LEU A 62 17.62 1.33 -8.07
C LEU A 62 16.86 0.00 -8.24
N ILE A 63 16.05 -0.12 -9.28
CA ILE A 63 15.33 -1.38 -9.59
C ILE A 63 16.31 -2.52 -9.90
N ASN A 64 17.45 -2.24 -10.55
CA ASN A 64 18.50 -3.23 -10.80
C ASN A 64 19.09 -3.87 -9.54
N ARG A 65 18.85 -3.31 -8.34
CA ARG A 65 19.21 -3.97 -7.07
C ARG A 65 18.40 -5.24 -6.81
N PHE A 66 17.27 -5.41 -7.49
CA PHE A 66 16.38 -6.59 -7.41
C PHE A 66 16.59 -7.56 -8.58
N LYS A 67 17.68 -7.44 -9.36
CA LYS A 67 17.94 -8.27 -10.55
C LYS A 67 17.96 -9.79 -10.30
N ASP A 68 18.25 -10.19 -9.06
CA ASP A 68 18.31 -11.61 -8.65
C ASP A 68 16.96 -12.12 -8.10
N CYS A 69 15.93 -11.25 -8.06
CA CYS A 69 14.55 -11.61 -7.75
C CYS A 69 13.75 -11.87 -9.03
N ASN A 70 12.61 -12.57 -8.92
CA ASN A 70 11.74 -12.79 -10.07
C ASN A 70 10.89 -11.53 -10.32
N ILE A 71 11.39 -10.63 -11.17
CA ILE A 71 10.64 -9.44 -11.60
C ILE A 71 9.76 -9.81 -12.79
N VAL A 72 8.45 -9.82 -12.55
CA VAL A 72 7.45 -10.15 -13.56
C VAL A 72 7.11 -8.94 -14.40
N ASP A 73 7.23 -7.75 -13.82
CA ASP A 73 6.90 -6.53 -14.53
C ASP A 73 7.50 -5.26 -13.93
N VAL A 74 7.84 -4.31 -14.80
CA VAL A 74 8.28 -2.95 -14.45
C VAL A 74 7.50 -1.95 -15.28
N TYR A 75 6.69 -1.14 -14.60
CA TYR A 75 5.90 -0.06 -15.15
C TYR A 75 6.31 1.26 -14.49
N LEU A 76 7.14 2.01 -15.20
CA LEU A 76 7.51 3.38 -14.85
C LEU A 76 6.54 4.33 -15.56
N TYR A 77 5.95 5.26 -14.81
CA TYR A 77 5.12 6.32 -15.37
C TYR A 77 5.59 7.69 -14.89
N GLU A 78 5.45 8.71 -15.72
CA GLU A 78 5.74 10.07 -15.31
C GLU A 78 4.67 10.54 -14.29
N GLU A 79 5.12 11.16 -13.20
CA GLU A 79 4.22 11.71 -12.21
C GLU A 79 3.40 12.85 -12.85
N ALA A 80 2.07 12.80 -12.75
CA ALA A 80 1.20 13.84 -13.27
C ALA A 80 1.16 15.06 -12.33
N LYS A 81 2.26 15.41 -11.65
CA LYS A 81 2.30 16.36 -10.53
C LYS A 81 1.72 17.74 -10.88
N ASP A 82 1.86 18.15 -12.15
CA ASP A 82 1.29 19.40 -12.66
C ASP A 82 -0.01 19.20 -13.46
N ASN A 83 -0.39 17.96 -13.77
CA ASN A 83 -1.48 17.59 -14.69
C ASN A 83 -2.52 16.63 -14.07
N TYR A 84 -2.56 16.47 -12.75
CA TYR A 84 -3.61 15.67 -12.09
C TYR A 84 -5.00 16.21 -12.42
N GLN A 85 -5.12 17.52 -12.57
CA GLN A 85 -6.34 18.17 -13.03
C GLN A 85 -6.71 17.72 -14.45
N ASP A 86 -5.78 17.74 -15.40
CA ASP A 86 -6.04 17.31 -16.78
C ASP A 86 -6.40 15.82 -16.86
N PHE A 87 -5.73 14.99 -16.06
CA PHE A 87 -6.08 13.58 -15.96
C PHE A 87 -7.52 13.42 -15.47
N LEU A 88 -7.90 14.14 -14.42
CA LEU A 88 -9.25 14.12 -13.88
C LEU A 88 -10.28 14.65 -14.88
N ASP A 89 -10.01 15.77 -15.55
CA ASP A 89 -10.92 16.34 -16.54
C ASP A 89 -11.13 15.38 -17.71
N ASN A 90 -10.07 14.73 -18.19
CA ASN A 90 -10.18 13.68 -19.20
C ASN A 90 -10.92 12.43 -18.70
N PHE A 91 -10.80 12.12 -17.41
CA PHE A 91 -11.56 11.04 -16.78
C PHE A 91 -13.05 11.41 -16.71
N PHE A 92 -13.39 12.66 -16.37
CA PHE A 92 -14.77 13.18 -16.27
C PHE A 92 -15.45 13.39 -17.61
N ASN A 93 -14.71 13.80 -18.63
CA ASN A 93 -15.26 14.03 -19.97
C ASN A 93 -15.83 12.75 -20.61
N LYS A 94 -15.56 11.58 -20.03
CA LYS A 94 -16.16 10.30 -20.43
C LYS A 94 -17.53 10.03 -19.80
N LEU A 95 -17.94 10.85 -18.83
CA LEU A 95 -19.21 10.72 -18.10
C LEU A 95 -20.32 11.55 -18.74
N SER A 96 -21.57 11.21 -18.48
CA SER A 96 -22.71 12.05 -18.86
C SER A 96 -22.76 13.36 -18.06
N SER A 97 -23.43 14.39 -18.59
CA SER A 97 -23.52 15.70 -17.92
C SER A 97 -24.13 15.62 -16.50
N LYS A 98 -25.06 14.69 -16.27
CA LYS A 98 -25.64 14.46 -14.94
C LYS A 98 -24.62 13.94 -13.94
N GLU A 99 -23.73 13.07 -14.38
CA GLU A 99 -22.68 12.45 -13.57
C GLU A 99 -21.56 13.46 -13.30
N GLN A 100 -21.19 14.28 -14.30
CA GLN A 100 -20.22 15.37 -14.12
C GLN A 100 -20.66 16.37 -13.04
N ASN A 101 -21.92 16.79 -13.06
CA ASN A 101 -22.46 17.72 -12.04
C ASN A 101 -22.38 17.15 -10.62
N LYS A 102 -22.72 15.87 -10.44
CA LYS A 102 -22.60 15.22 -9.14
C LYS A 102 -21.16 15.03 -8.71
N TRP A 103 -20.26 14.78 -9.66
CA TRP A 103 -18.85 14.66 -9.34
C TRP A 103 -18.28 15.94 -8.71
N HIS A 104 -18.69 17.11 -9.20
CA HIS A 104 -18.27 18.40 -8.62
C HIS A 104 -18.58 18.53 -7.13
N GLU A 105 -19.56 17.79 -6.61
CA GLU A 105 -19.87 17.77 -5.17
C GLU A 105 -18.74 17.16 -4.34
N TYR A 106 -17.98 16.17 -4.86
CA TYR A 106 -16.82 15.63 -4.16
C TYR A 106 -15.75 16.71 -3.89
N PHE A 107 -15.59 17.69 -4.78
CA PHE A 107 -14.63 18.77 -4.57
C PHE A 107 -15.00 19.69 -3.38
N LYS A 108 -16.26 19.66 -2.92
CA LYS A 108 -16.69 20.40 -1.73
C LYS A 108 -16.26 19.72 -0.42
N ILE A 109 -15.92 18.44 -0.45
CA ILE A 109 -15.39 17.72 0.72
C ILE A 109 -13.98 18.23 0.98
N GLU A 110 -13.74 18.85 2.12
CA GLU A 110 -12.42 19.39 2.48
C GLU A 110 -11.44 18.27 2.86
N GLY A 111 -10.19 18.67 3.12
CA GLY A 111 -9.12 17.77 3.50
C GLY A 111 -8.20 17.34 2.37
N ASN A 112 -7.27 16.43 2.72
CA ASN A 112 -6.08 16.13 1.94
C ASN A 112 -6.26 14.99 0.90
N TRP A 113 -7.44 14.35 0.89
CA TRP A 113 -7.74 13.19 0.05
C TRP A 113 -7.71 13.48 -1.46
N LEU A 114 -7.96 14.75 -1.85
CA LEU A 114 -7.75 15.28 -3.21
C LEU A 114 -6.48 16.14 -3.32
N GLY A 115 -5.57 16.03 -2.36
CA GLY A 115 -4.31 16.79 -2.35
C GLY A 115 -3.47 16.50 -3.59
N GLY A 116 -2.93 17.57 -4.19
CA GLY A 116 -2.22 17.55 -5.48
C GLY A 116 -3.03 18.13 -6.65
N ILE A 117 -4.33 18.36 -6.49
CA ILE A 117 -5.18 19.01 -7.51
C ILE A 117 -5.41 20.48 -7.16
N LYS A 118 -5.28 21.41 -8.13
CA LYS A 118 -5.70 22.83 -8.02
C LYS A 118 -5.39 23.45 -6.64
N GLU A 119 -4.11 23.46 -6.26
CA GLU A 119 -3.61 24.06 -5.00
C GLU A 119 -4.06 23.37 -3.70
N ARG A 120 -4.81 22.26 -3.76
CA ARG A 120 -5.17 21.48 -2.57
C ARG A 120 -3.93 20.84 -1.97
N ARG A 121 -3.65 21.20 -0.71
CA ARG A 121 -2.52 20.66 0.05
C ARG A 121 -2.68 19.16 0.29
N GLY A 122 -1.57 18.44 0.21
CA GLY A 122 -1.48 17.01 0.54
C GLY A 122 -1.17 16.15 -0.68
N SER A 123 -1.32 14.83 -0.53
CA SER A 123 -0.96 13.84 -1.55
C SER A 123 -2.04 12.79 -1.79
N GLY A 124 -3.26 12.99 -1.30
CA GLY A 124 -4.30 11.96 -1.40
C GLY A 124 -4.66 11.61 -2.84
N PHE A 125 -4.70 12.58 -3.75
CA PHE A 125 -4.98 12.28 -5.15
C PHE A 125 -3.82 11.53 -5.82
N HIS A 126 -2.58 11.88 -5.48
CA HIS A 126 -1.41 11.13 -5.93
C HIS A 126 -1.49 9.65 -5.52
N LEU A 127 -1.94 9.35 -4.31
CA LEU A 127 -2.13 7.98 -3.84
C LEU A 127 -3.24 7.24 -4.63
N ASN A 128 -4.40 7.88 -4.81
CA ASN A 128 -5.48 7.38 -5.66
C ASN A 128 -5.01 7.09 -7.10
N PHE A 129 -4.18 7.97 -7.66
CA PHE A 129 -3.62 7.80 -9.00
C PHE A 129 -2.66 6.61 -9.06
N ASN A 130 -1.80 6.43 -8.06
CA ASN A 130 -0.91 5.26 -7.98
C ASN A 130 -1.71 3.95 -7.90
N TYR A 131 -2.80 3.93 -7.12
CA TYR A 131 -3.68 2.76 -7.00
C TYR A 131 -4.37 2.45 -8.33
N PHE A 132 -4.88 3.48 -9.02
CA PHE A 132 -5.46 3.34 -10.36
C PHE A 132 -4.44 2.78 -11.37
N LYS A 133 -3.20 3.29 -11.38
CA LYS A 133 -2.13 2.79 -12.25
C LYS A 133 -1.81 1.32 -11.97
N LEU A 134 -1.68 0.95 -10.70
CA LEU A 134 -1.46 -0.44 -10.31
C LEU A 134 -2.64 -1.33 -10.75
N LEU A 135 -3.87 -0.91 -10.52
CA LEU A 135 -5.06 -1.68 -10.94
C LEU A 135 -5.05 -1.95 -12.44
N LYS A 136 -4.79 -0.92 -13.27
CA LYS A 136 -4.68 -1.08 -14.73
C LYS A 136 -3.52 -1.99 -15.12
N ARG A 137 -2.40 -1.94 -14.41
CA ARG A 137 -1.26 -2.81 -14.69
C ARG A 137 -1.53 -4.26 -14.32
N LEU A 138 -2.14 -4.52 -13.17
CA LEU A 138 -2.58 -5.86 -12.76
C LEU A 138 -3.58 -6.47 -13.76
N GLN A 139 -4.54 -5.67 -14.24
CA GLN A 139 -5.45 -6.10 -15.31
C GLN A 139 -4.72 -6.46 -16.60
N ASN A 140 -3.62 -5.76 -16.93
CA ASN A 140 -2.83 -6.04 -18.11
C ASN A 140 -1.99 -7.32 -17.98
N ILE A 141 -1.29 -7.52 -16.85
CA ILE A 141 -0.49 -8.75 -16.67
C ILE A 141 -1.38 -9.99 -16.57
N LYS A 142 -2.58 -9.87 -15.98
CA LYS A 142 -3.59 -10.95 -15.95
C LYS A 142 -3.99 -11.38 -17.36
N LYS A 143 -4.23 -10.43 -18.26
CA LYS A 143 -4.49 -10.72 -19.69
C LYS A 143 -3.34 -11.43 -20.40
N ASN A 144 -2.12 -11.25 -19.89
CA ASN A 144 -0.91 -11.91 -20.40
C ASN A 144 -0.61 -13.24 -19.72
N GLY A 145 -1.54 -13.77 -18.90
CA GLY A 145 -1.42 -15.08 -18.26
C GLY A 145 -0.74 -15.08 -16.88
N PHE A 146 -0.45 -13.90 -16.31
CA PHE A 146 0.08 -13.80 -14.95
C PHE A 146 -1.07 -13.61 -13.96
N GLU A 147 -1.47 -14.70 -13.30
CA GLU A 147 -2.51 -14.73 -12.28
C GLU A 147 -1.92 -15.08 -10.92
N TYR A 148 -2.34 -14.37 -9.87
CA TYR A 148 -1.87 -14.56 -8.51
C TYR A 148 -3.06 -14.63 -7.57
N GLN A 149 -2.97 -15.50 -6.57
CA GLN A 149 -4.00 -15.60 -5.54
C GLN A 149 -3.83 -14.55 -4.43
N ARG A 150 -2.59 -14.07 -4.24
CA ARG A 150 -2.18 -13.17 -3.16
C ARG A 150 -1.35 -12.02 -3.72
N TYR A 151 -1.70 -10.81 -3.29
CA TYR A 151 -1.07 -9.56 -3.68
C TYR A 151 -0.61 -8.81 -2.44
N ILE A 152 0.59 -8.28 -2.47
CA ILE A 152 1.16 -7.46 -1.40
C ILE A 152 1.45 -6.09 -1.99
N ILE A 153 0.70 -5.09 -1.58
CA ILE A 153 0.87 -3.71 -2.06
C ILE A 153 1.71 -3.01 -1.02
N THR A 154 2.89 -2.49 -1.40
CA THR A 154 3.81 -1.88 -0.44
C THR A 154 4.56 -0.69 -1.02
N ARG A 155 4.93 0.22 -0.14
CA ARG A 155 5.87 1.31 -0.45
C ARG A 155 7.31 0.84 -0.27
N THR A 156 8.21 1.46 -1.02
CA THR A 156 9.66 1.23 -0.93
C THR A 156 10.29 1.87 0.31
N ASP A 157 9.72 2.96 0.84
CA ASP A 157 10.21 3.65 2.05
C ASP A 157 9.76 3.00 3.37
N PHE A 158 9.21 1.78 3.33
CA PHE A 158 8.77 1.02 4.51
C PHE A 158 9.88 0.06 4.96
N PHE A 159 10.53 0.39 6.08
CA PHE A 159 11.69 -0.32 6.60
C PHE A 159 11.25 -1.49 7.48
N TRP A 160 11.52 -2.73 7.05
CA TRP A 160 11.11 -3.95 7.76
C TRP A 160 12.14 -4.36 8.81
N MET A 161 11.70 -4.45 10.07
CA MET A 161 12.53 -4.87 11.20
C MET A 161 12.51 -6.39 11.41
N LEU A 162 11.40 -7.03 11.05
CA LEU A 162 11.20 -8.48 11.11
C LEU A 162 10.63 -9.00 9.79
N GLU A 163 10.65 -10.32 9.64
CA GLU A 163 10.05 -10.98 8.49
C GLU A 163 8.55 -10.71 8.40
N HIS A 164 8.06 -10.52 7.18
CA HIS A 164 6.65 -10.36 6.87
C HIS A 164 5.86 -11.57 7.42
N PRO A 165 4.65 -11.36 8.01
CA PRO A 165 3.84 -12.47 8.50
C PRO A 165 3.58 -13.51 7.41
N SER A 166 3.69 -14.79 7.74
CA SER A 166 3.38 -15.85 6.78
C SER A 166 1.96 -15.70 6.24
N LEU A 167 1.79 -15.82 4.93
CA LEU A 167 0.48 -15.69 4.28
C LEU A 167 -0.54 -16.75 4.73
N ASN A 168 -0.08 -17.86 5.32
CA ASN A 168 -0.93 -18.89 5.94
C ASN A 168 -1.63 -18.41 7.22
N LEU A 169 -1.10 -17.40 7.89
CA LEU A 169 -1.70 -16.81 9.09
C LEU A 169 -2.74 -15.74 8.76
N LEU A 170 -2.81 -15.31 7.49
CA LEU A 170 -3.61 -14.19 7.03
C LEU A 170 -4.77 -14.72 6.17
N ASP A 171 -5.97 -14.77 6.75
CA ASP A 171 -7.20 -15.23 6.09
C ASP A 171 -7.41 -14.48 4.75
N PRO A 172 -7.45 -15.18 3.60
CA PRO A 172 -7.62 -14.55 2.29
C PRO A 172 -9.01 -13.90 2.09
N LYS A 173 -9.98 -14.13 2.98
CA LYS A 173 -11.27 -13.42 2.96
C LYS A 173 -11.14 -11.95 3.34
N LEU A 174 -10.13 -11.61 4.14
CA LEU A 174 -9.91 -10.28 4.68
C LEU A 174 -8.84 -9.55 3.87
N ILE A 175 -8.85 -8.22 3.93
CA ILE A 175 -7.66 -7.41 3.62
C ILE A 175 -6.87 -7.25 4.92
N TRP A 176 -5.56 -7.46 4.88
CA TRP A 176 -4.70 -7.29 6.04
C TRP A 176 -3.80 -6.07 5.90
N ILE A 177 -3.81 -5.20 6.89
CA ILE A 177 -2.94 -4.01 6.97
C ILE A 177 -2.15 -4.00 8.28
N PRO A 178 -0.96 -3.38 8.34
CA PRO A 178 -0.27 -3.22 9.60
C PRO A 178 -1.03 -2.23 10.50
N THR A 179 -0.92 -2.42 11.82
CA THR A 179 -1.29 -1.38 12.80
C THR A 179 -0.38 -0.13 12.65
N GLY A 180 -0.61 0.91 13.45
CA GLY A 180 0.19 2.13 13.44
C GLY A 180 -0.57 3.37 12.94
N GLU A 181 0.16 4.34 12.38
CA GLU A 181 -0.40 5.63 11.97
C GLU A 181 -1.46 5.44 10.87
N ASN A 182 -2.72 5.79 11.16
CA ASN A 182 -3.84 5.55 10.24
C ASN A 182 -4.79 6.74 10.07
N TYR A 183 -4.56 7.86 10.77
CA TYR A 183 -5.41 9.07 10.72
C TYR A 183 -6.92 8.78 10.83
N ASN A 184 -7.31 7.88 11.74
CA ASN A 184 -8.70 7.40 11.91
C ASN A 184 -9.30 6.66 10.70
N GLY A 185 -8.45 6.19 9.78
CA GLY A 185 -8.80 5.39 8.61
C GLY A 185 -8.03 4.07 8.56
N TYR A 186 -7.77 3.59 7.34
CA TYR A 186 -6.92 2.42 7.11
C TYR A 186 -5.54 2.83 6.61
N ASN A 187 -4.51 2.21 7.19
CA ASN A 187 -3.12 2.40 6.79
C ASN A 187 -2.95 1.98 5.32
N ASP A 188 -2.47 2.91 4.50
CA ASP A 188 -2.36 2.77 3.05
C ASP A 188 -0.93 2.47 2.56
N ARG A 189 0.01 2.26 3.50
CA ARG A 189 1.44 2.05 3.22
C ARG A 189 1.76 0.62 2.82
N HIS A 190 0.97 -0.33 3.35
CA HIS A 190 1.13 -1.74 3.11
C HIS A 190 -0.21 -2.47 3.25
N ALA A 191 -0.51 -3.39 2.34
CA ALA A 191 -1.67 -4.24 2.43
C ALA A 191 -1.40 -5.62 1.82
N VAL A 192 -2.02 -6.64 2.39
CA VAL A 192 -2.11 -7.98 1.83
C VAL A 192 -3.55 -8.22 1.39
N CYS A 193 -3.71 -8.44 0.09
CA CYS A 193 -5.00 -8.69 -0.55
C CYS A 193 -5.01 -10.08 -1.18
N SER A 194 -6.20 -10.67 -1.28
CA SER A 194 -6.47 -11.81 -2.16
C SER A 194 -6.95 -11.33 -3.54
N GLU A 195 -7.00 -12.24 -4.50
CA GLU A 195 -7.55 -11.97 -5.83
C GLU A 195 -8.96 -11.35 -5.79
N GLN A 196 -9.81 -11.80 -4.88
CA GLN A 196 -11.19 -11.28 -4.77
C GLN A 196 -11.24 -9.85 -4.19
N ASN A 197 -10.22 -9.44 -3.42
CA ASN A 197 -10.22 -8.16 -2.69
C ASN A 197 -9.35 -7.08 -3.35
N ILE A 198 -8.38 -7.45 -4.19
CA ILE A 198 -7.40 -6.50 -4.74
C ILE A 198 -8.03 -5.39 -5.59
N SER A 199 -9.08 -5.72 -6.36
CA SER A 199 -9.81 -4.73 -7.15
C SER A 199 -10.54 -3.74 -6.24
N HIS A 200 -11.19 -4.20 -5.17
CA HIS A 200 -11.80 -3.33 -4.18
C HIS A 200 -10.74 -2.43 -3.52
N TYR A 201 -9.59 -2.97 -3.11
CA TYR A 201 -8.54 -2.17 -2.47
C TYR A 201 -7.99 -1.05 -3.37
N LEU A 202 -7.82 -1.30 -4.67
CA LEU A 202 -7.18 -0.34 -5.58
C LEU A 202 -8.16 0.59 -6.30
N ASN A 203 -9.46 0.28 -6.33
CA ASN A 203 -10.41 0.98 -7.20
C ASN A 203 -11.08 2.22 -6.59
N LEU A 204 -10.34 3.07 -5.87
CA LEU A 204 -10.89 4.27 -5.24
C LEU A 204 -11.36 5.30 -6.29
N LEU A 205 -10.60 5.45 -7.38
CA LEU A 205 -10.89 6.46 -8.39
C LEU A 205 -12.17 6.16 -9.18
N GLU A 206 -12.34 4.93 -9.69
CA GLU A 206 -13.55 4.58 -10.44
C GLU A 206 -14.74 4.45 -9.50
N PHE A 207 -14.52 4.11 -8.23
CA PHE A 207 -15.57 4.08 -7.22
C PHE A 207 -16.25 5.42 -7.01
N MET A 208 -15.53 6.54 -7.04
CA MET A 208 -16.14 7.86 -6.92
C MET A 208 -17.15 8.17 -8.05
N LEU A 209 -17.11 7.45 -9.17
CA LEU A 209 -18.13 7.55 -10.23
C LEU A 209 -19.47 6.95 -9.80
N ASN A 210 -19.48 6.10 -8.77
CA ASN A 210 -20.68 5.57 -8.17
C ASN A 210 -21.23 6.58 -7.15
N PHE A 211 -22.20 7.39 -7.56
CA PHE A 211 -22.76 8.46 -6.73
C PHE A 211 -23.52 7.99 -5.47
N GLN A 212 -23.75 6.68 -5.28
CA GLN A 212 -24.25 6.16 -4.00
C GLN A 212 -23.16 6.15 -2.93
N ALA A 213 -21.90 6.03 -3.34
CA ALA A 213 -20.74 6.16 -2.46
C ALA A 213 -20.60 7.55 -1.84
N PHE A 214 -20.96 8.58 -2.60
CA PHE A 214 -20.88 9.97 -2.16
C PHE A 214 -21.65 10.19 -0.87
N GLU A 215 -22.91 9.74 -0.83
CA GLU A 215 -23.77 9.85 0.36
C GLU A 215 -23.18 9.08 1.55
N TYR A 216 -22.60 7.90 1.32
CA TYR A 216 -21.96 7.13 2.38
C TYR A 216 -20.72 7.85 2.92
N ILE A 217 -19.86 8.37 2.05
CA ILE A 217 -18.67 9.13 2.46
C ILE A 217 -19.09 10.38 3.25
N TYR A 218 -20.04 11.16 2.74
CA TYR A 218 -20.48 12.39 3.39
C TYR A 218 -21.08 12.14 4.79
N ASN A 219 -21.93 11.12 4.93
CA ASN A 219 -22.60 10.81 6.20
C ASN A 219 -21.66 10.18 7.25
N ASN A 220 -20.49 9.67 6.84
CA ASN A 220 -19.51 9.06 7.75
C ASN A 220 -18.27 9.95 7.98
N VAL A 221 -18.30 11.20 7.52
CA VAL A 221 -17.22 12.16 7.73
C VAL A 221 -17.64 13.12 8.85
N ASP A 222 -17.31 12.77 10.09
CA ASP A 222 -17.67 13.53 11.30
C ASP A 222 -17.12 14.98 11.33
N GLU A 223 -16.10 15.25 10.53
CA GLU A 223 -15.46 16.56 10.40
C GLU A 223 -15.03 16.69 8.95
N ASN A 224 -15.40 17.79 8.26
CA ASN A 224 -15.22 18.06 6.82
C ASN A 224 -13.79 17.83 6.25
N ASN A 225 -12.82 17.40 7.03
CA ASN A 225 -11.44 17.12 6.65
C ASN A 225 -11.20 15.63 6.37
N LEU A 226 -11.47 15.18 5.14
CA LEU A 226 -11.25 13.80 4.71
C LEU A 226 -9.77 13.56 4.37
N SER A 227 -9.14 12.57 5.01
CA SER A 227 -7.81 12.08 4.64
C SER A 227 -7.88 10.94 3.62
N HIS A 228 -6.76 10.58 2.99
CA HIS A 228 -6.71 9.42 2.10
C HIS A 228 -7.01 8.10 2.84
N GLU A 229 -6.49 7.91 4.05
CA GLU A 229 -6.74 6.72 4.88
C GLU A 229 -8.22 6.60 5.26
N ARG A 230 -8.88 7.72 5.58
CA ARG A 230 -10.32 7.76 5.84
C ARG A 230 -11.11 7.49 4.57
N HIS A 231 -10.68 8.01 3.43
CA HIS A 231 -11.31 7.73 2.14
C HIS A 231 -11.23 6.24 1.78
N LEU A 232 -10.06 5.62 1.95
CA LEU A 232 -9.85 4.18 1.78
C LEU A 232 -10.77 3.37 2.71
N LYS A 233 -10.89 3.78 3.98
CA LYS A 233 -11.79 3.14 4.94
C LYS A 233 -13.25 3.21 4.49
N SER A 234 -13.77 4.41 4.22
CA SER A 234 -15.15 4.58 3.78
C SER A 234 -15.46 3.80 2.50
N HIS A 235 -14.50 3.71 1.58
CA HIS A 235 -14.63 2.93 0.34
C HIS A 235 -14.75 1.42 0.61
N LEU A 236 -13.84 0.86 1.42
CA LEU A 236 -13.86 -0.57 1.73
C LEU A 236 -15.09 -0.97 2.56
N ASP A 237 -15.48 -0.14 3.53
CA ASP A 237 -16.70 -0.35 4.32
C ASP A 237 -17.95 -0.37 3.43
N TYR A 238 -18.05 0.58 2.48
CA TYR A 238 -19.15 0.61 1.52
C TYR A 238 -19.16 -0.64 0.63
N CYS A 239 -17.99 -1.09 0.21
CA CYS A 239 -17.85 -2.31 -0.60
C CYS A 239 -18.16 -3.59 0.20
N GLY A 240 -18.38 -3.49 1.51
CA GLY A 240 -18.59 -4.65 2.39
C GLY A 240 -17.34 -5.52 2.53
N VAL A 241 -16.15 -4.94 2.35
CA VAL A 241 -14.89 -5.66 2.43
C VAL A 241 -14.35 -5.56 3.85
N GLU A 242 -14.19 -6.72 4.50
CA GLU A 242 -13.66 -6.79 5.85
C GLU A 242 -12.14 -6.59 5.86
N VAL A 243 -11.68 -5.72 6.77
CA VAL A 243 -10.27 -5.40 6.98
C VAL A 243 -9.85 -5.84 8.37
N SER A 244 -8.74 -6.58 8.43
CA SER A 244 -8.09 -7.00 9.67
C SER A 244 -6.68 -6.39 9.77
N THR A 245 -6.09 -6.47 10.96
CA THR A 245 -4.78 -5.88 11.21
C THR A 245 -3.78 -6.90 11.75
N PHE A 246 -2.50 -6.67 11.47
CA PHE A 246 -1.39 -7.35 12.12
C PHE A 246 -0.45 -6.34 12.75
N ASN A 247 0.32 -6.77 13.76
CA ASN A 247 1.23 -5.88 14.48
C ASN A 247 2.25 -5.24 13.54
N ASN A 248 2.40 -3.92 13.64
CA ASN A 248 3.36 -3.21 12.83
C ASN A 248 4.80 -3.60 13.21
N ILE A 249 5.52 -4.17 12.25
CA ILE A 249 6.93 -4.57 12.35
C ILE A 249 7.79 -3.86 11.29
N ALA A 250 7.26 -2.79 10.71
CA ALA A 250 7.95 -1.91 9.80
C ALA A 250 7.60 -0.44 10.10
N TYR A 251 8.36 0.51 9.58
CA TYR A 251 8.04 1.93 9.77
C TYR A 251 8.55 2.77 8.60
N LEU A 252 8.00 3.96 8.41
CA LEU A 252 8.48 4.84 7.34
C LEU A 252 9.85 5.44 7.66
N THR A 253 10.79 5.24 6.75
CA THR A 253 12.13 5.80 6.79
C THR A 253 12.39 6.76 5.62
N GLY A 254 13.62 7.25 5.51
CA GLY A 254 14.11 7.94 4.34
C GLY A 254 15.46 8.59 4.54
N ASN A 255 15.88 9.34 3.53
CA ASN A 255 17.03 10.22 3.64
C ASN A 255 16.56 11.60 4.17
N GLN A 256 17.30 12.18 5.11
CA GLN A 256 17.02 13.50 5.67
C GLN A 256 17.02 14.63 4.62
N GLN A 257 17.68 14.41 3.49
CA GLN A 257 17.74 15.36 2.37
C GLN A 257 16.58 15.23 1.39
N THR A 258 15.79 14.14 1.46
CA THR A 258 14.66 13.95 0.54
C THR A 258 13.53 14.91 0.88
N PHE A 259 13.10 15.70 -0.11
CA PHE A 259 11.92 16.55 0.02
C PHE A 259 10.66 15.71 0.28
N THR A 260 9.84 16.12 1.26
CA THR A 260 8.56 15.46 1.56
C THR A 260 7.46 16.51 1.74
N ASN A 261 6.23 16.15 1.36
CA ASN A 261 5.05 17.01 1.57
C ASN A 261 4.51 16.97 3.01
N TRP A 262 5.10 16.13 3.87
CA TRP A 262 4.59 15.79 5.20
C TRP A 262 5.70 15.89 6.24
N ALA A 263 5.95 14.83 7.02
CA ALA A 263 7.04 14.81 8.00
C ALA A 263 8.41 14.67 7.31
N SER A 264 9.39 15.45 7.80
CA SER A 264 10.80 15.25 7.47
C SER A 264 11.36 14.04 8.20
N VAL A 265 12.40 13.43 7.64
CA VAL A 265 13.09 12.32 8.30
C VAL A 265 13.95 12.85 9.45
N LYS A 266 13.87 12.20 10.61
CA LYS A 266 14.63 12.49 11.82
C LYS A 266 15.49 11.27 12.19
N LEU A 267 16.54 11.51 12.97
CA LEU A 267 17.38 10.47 13.54
C LEU A 267 17.07 10.33 15.04
N LYS A 268 17.10 9.11 15.55
CA LYS A 268 17.02 8.83 17.00
C LYS A 268 17.88 7.62 17.33
N CYS A 269 18.75 7.78 18.32
CA CYS A 269 19.54 6.67 18.86
C CYS A 269 18.76 5.97 19.98
N ILE A 270 18.56 4.66 19.87
CA ILE A 270 17.88 3.81 20.85
C ILE A 270 18.76 2.59 21.07
N ASP A 271 19.15 2.34 22.32
CA ASP A 271 20.00 1.19 22.70
C ASP A 271 21.30 1.11 21.89
N GLY A 272 21.87 2.26 21.51
CA GLY A 272 23.12 2.36 20.73
C GLY A 272 22.96 2.20 19.21
N VAL A 273 21.73 2.00 18.72
CA VAL A 273 21.40 1.91 17.29
C VAL A 273 20.73 3.20 16.83
N GLU A 274 21.22 3.79 15.74
CA GLU A 274 20.61 4.96 15.13
C GLU A 274 19.50 4.56 14.15
N TYR A 275 18.31 5.15 14.31
CA TYR A 275 17.15 4.92 13.45
C TYR A 275 16.78 6.20 12.71
N ALA A 276 16.67 6.12 11.38
CA ALA A 276 16.09 7.17 10.55
C ALA A 276 14.59 6.94 10.36
N TYR A 277 13.73 7.86 10.82
CA TYR A 277 12.27 7.67 10.84
C TYR A 277 11.51 8.93 10.42
N LYS A 278 10.28 8.78 9.91
CA LYS A 278 9.36 9.90 9.66
C LYS A 278 8.40 10.17 10.81
N TYR A 279 7.88 9.11 11.42
CA TYR A 279 6.90 9.20 12.50
C TYR A 279 7.42 8.46 13.73
N GLU A 280 7.69 9.21 14.81
CA GLU A 280 8.34 8.66 16.01
C GLU A 280 7.49 7.57 16.67
N ASN A 281 6.18 7.79 16.76
CA ASN A 281 5.24 6.81 17.32
C ASN A 281 5.23 5.50 16.52
N GLU A 282 5.39 5.57 15.19
CA GLU A 282 5.48 4.39 14.33
C GLU A 282 6.75 3.59 14.61
N LEU A 283 7.91 4.27 14.71
CA LEU A 283 9.19 3.64 15.10
C LEU A 283 9.09 2.99 16.48
N LEU A 284 8.59 3.72 17.49
CA LEU A 284 8.51 3.21 18.86
C LEU A 284 7.56 2.01 18.97
N SER A 285 6.40 2.06 18.31
CA SER A 285 5.46 0.93 18.26
C SER A 285 6.07 -0.27 17.56
N CYS A 286 6.79 -0.04 16.45
CA CYS A 286 7.51 -1.09 15.74
C CYS A 286 8.53 -1.78 16.66
N LEU A 287 9.38 -1.01 17.35
CA LEU A 287 10.39 -1.56 18.27
C LEU A 287 9.77 -2.33 19.43
N GLU A 288 8.64 -1.88 19.97
CA GLU A 288 7.91 -2.60 21.01
C GLU A 288 7.41 -3.96 20.50
N ASN A 289 6.83 -3.99 19.29
CA ASN A 289 6.37 -5.23 18.67
C ASN A 289 7.54 -6.19 18.40
N VAL A 290 8.67 -5.67 17.90
CA VAL A 290 9.89 -6.47 17.67
C VAL A 290 10.38 -7.12 18.97
N LYS A 291 10.39 -6.38 20.08
CA LYS A 291 10.76 -6.92 21.40
C LYS A 291 9.82 -8.06 21.83
N LYS A 292 8.51 -7.94 21.61
CA LYS A 292 7.54 -9.01 21.93
C LYS A 292 7.81 -10.29 21.12
N PHE A 293 7.99 -10.17 19.80
CA PHE A 293 8.28 -11.33 18.95
C PHE A 293 9.61 -12.04 19.31
N ASN A 294 10.63 -11.29 19.76
CA ASN A 294 11.90 -11.88 20.19
C ASN A 294 11.82 -12.58 21.56
N ILE A 295 10.85 -12.19 22.41
CA ILE A 295 10.62 -12.85 23.71
C ILE A 295 9.84 -14.16 23.48
N ASP A 296 8.86 -14.15 22.60
CA ASP A 296 8.00 -15.31 22.32
C ASP A 296 8.65 -16.37 21.40
N GLY A 297 9.81 -16.04 20.81
CA GLY A 297 10.60 -16.93 19.94
C GLY A 297 11.72 -17.72 20.63
N ASN A 298 11.90 -17.55 21.95
CA ASN A 298 12.83 -18.33 22.79
C ASN A 298 12.06 -19.30 23.71
#